data_AF-A0A6L5BXT1-F1
#
_entry.id   AF-A0A6L5BXT1-F1
#
_cell.length_a   1.000
_cell.length_b   1.000
_cell.length_c   1.000
_cell.angle_alpha   90.00
_cell.angle_beta   90.00
_cell.angle_gamma   90.00
#
_symmetry.space_group_name_H-M   'P 1'
#
loop_
_entity.id
_entity.type
_entity.pdbx_description
1 polymer ?
#
loop_
_entity_poly.entity_id
_entity_poly.type
_entity_poly.pdbx_seq_one_letter_code
_entity_poly.pdbx_strand_id
1 'polypeptide(L)'
;MRNFPKLTSTLFATGMAALLLGNLALTNTAQAIELSSESTSYNDTLVALHNSYGKSVLVNTSLSVDELEKLQGTAKSNAAEIDTLKKTVSEQTRLIEELRRNTGTSTGSSSNEISNLKRTVEEQDKDLKGLAKQMEEFKRNTGSSSSSSSSEVSNLKREVSDQDNDLKKLASQVEDLKRSAGSSSSSSSSDLSNLKREVSDQDNQLDQLKRTVEDLSRKVK
;
A
#
# COMPACT_ATOMS: atom_id res chain seq x y z
N MET A 1 -46.69 -7.31 -113.07
CA MET A 1 -47.84 -8.24 -113.25
C MET A 1 -49.08 -7.58 -112.66
N ARG A 2 -50.24 -7.71 -113.33
CA ARG A 2 -51.66 -7.46 -112.94
C ARG A 2 -51.99 -6.93 -111.51
N ASN A 3 -53.03 -6.11 -111.28
CA ASN A 3 -53.78 -5.09 -112.04
C ASN A 3 -54.80 -4.41 -111.07
N PHE A 4 -55.06 -3.10 -111.17
CA PHE A 4 -56.13 -2.43 -110.39
C PHE A 4 -57.53 -2.57 -111.05
N PRO A 5 -58.62 -2.27 -110.32
CA PRO A 5 -59.37 -1.01 -110.58
C PRO A 5 -59.77 -0.23 -109.29
N LYS A 6 -59.63 1.11 -109.25
CA LYS A 6 -60.61 2.17 -109.64
C LYS A 6 -61.90 2.16 -108.79
N LEU A 7 -62.33 3.25 -108.14
CA LEU A 7 -63.08 4.41 -108.67
C LEU A 7 -63.37 5.38 -107.49
N THR A 8 -63.50 6.73 -107.53
CA THR A 8 -63.32 7.80 -108.55
C THR A 8 -62.93 9.12 -107.81
N SER A 9 -62.93 10.28 -108.47
CA SER A 9 -62.92 11.64 -107.88
C SER A 9 -64.14 12.45 -108.37
N THR A 10 -64.49 13.55 -107.68
CA THR A 10 -65.44 14.67 -107.95
C THR A 10 -66.26 14.99 -106.68
N LEU A 11 -66.65 16.23 -106.35
CA LEU A 11 -66.67 17.48 -107.13
C LEU A 11 -66.44 18.68 -106.17
N PHE A 12 -65.66 19.68 -106.60
CA PHE A 12 -65.58 20.98 -105.93
C PHE A 12 -66.73 21.86 -106.45
N ALA A 13 -67.63 22.30 -105.57
CA ALA A 13 -68.76 23.16 -105.94
C ALA A 13 -68.88 24.33 -104.96
N THR A 14 -68.30 25.46 -105.35
CA THR A 14 -68.40 26.74 -104.64
C THR A 14 -69.86 27.20 -104.56
N GLY A 15 -70.39 27.32 -103.34
CA GLY A 15 -71.70 27.91 -103.06
C GLY A 15 -71.60 28.98 -101.97
N MET A 16 -71.32 30.22 -102.37
CA MET A 16 -71.23 31.36 -101.44
C MET A 16 -72.64 31.77 -100.97
N ALA A 17 -72.90 31.68 -99.67
CA ALA A 17 -74.06 32.30 -99.02
C ALA A 17 -73.58 33.15 -97.84
N ALA A 18 -73.50 34.46 -98.04
CA ALA A 18 -73.09 35.41 -97.01
C ALA A 18 -74.30 35.86 -96.17
N LEU A 19 -74.19 35.79 -94.84
CA LEU A 19 -75.15 36.39 -93.92
C LEU A 19 -74.45 37.12 -92.76
N LEU A 20 -74.42 38.45 -92.93
CA LEU A 20 -74.51 39.52 -91.93
C LEU A 20 -73.87 39.35 -90.54
N LEU A 21 -72.74 40.05 -90.36
CA LEU A 21 -72.53 41.09 -89.33
C LEU A 21 -73.26 40.94 -87.98
N GLY A 22 -72.51 40.52 -86.95
CA GLY A 22 -72.84 40.73 -85.54
C GLY A 22 -71.63 41.23 -84.76
N ASN A 23 -71.67 42.47 -84.26
CA ASN A 23 -70.61 43.00 -83.40
C ASN A 23 -70.56 42.22 -82.08
N LEU A 24 -69.45 41.54 -81.80
CA LEU A 24 -69.15 41.03 -80.46
C LEU A 24 -67.74 41.43 -80.05
N ALA A 25 -67.65 42.62 -79.44
CA ALA A 25 -66.43 43.09 -78.80
C ALA A 25 -66.21 42.31 -77.50
N LEU A 26 -65.42 41.23 -77.56
CA LEU A 26 -64.70 40.69 -76.41
C LEU A 26 -63.27 40.35 -76.83
N THR A 27 -62.37 41.33 -76.69
CA THR A 27 -60.93 41.08 -76.60
C THR A 27 -60.62 40.40 -75.26
N ASN A 28 -61.05 39.15 -75.11
CA ASN A 28 -60.63 38.30 -74.01
C ASN A 28 -59.21 37.81 -74.34
N THR A 29 -58.22 38.63 -74.00
CA THR A 29 -56.80 38.29 -74.18
C THR A 29 -56.46 37.15 -73.22
N ALA A 30 -56.64 35.91 -73.70
CA ALA A 30 -56.07 34.74 -73.05
C ALA A 30 -54.55 34.89 -73.08
N GLN A 31 -53.98 35.36 -71.96
CA GLN A 31 -52.53 35.41 -71.76
C GLN A 31 -52.02 33.97 -71.81
N ALA A 32 -51.33 33.62 -72.88
CA ALA A 32 -50.69 32.32 -73.02
C ALA A 32 -49.54 32.24 -72.00
N ILE A 33 -49.39 31.07 -71.37
CA ILE A 33 -48.21 30.79 -70.56
C ILE A 33 -47.06 30.55 -71.53
N GLU A 34 -46.14 31.51 -71.59
CA GLU A 34 -44.93 31.40 -72.40
C GLU A 34 -43.86 30.61 -71.62
N LEU A 35 -43.27 29.61 -72.27
CA LEU A 35 -42.20 28.80 -71.71
C LEU A 35 -40.89 29.18 -72.41
N SER A 36 -40.08 30.01 -71.76
CA SER A 36 -38.71 30.26 -72.19
C SER A 36 -37.79 29.14 -71.69
N SER A 37 -36.69 28.90 -72.42
CA SER A 37 -35.60 28.01 -72.00
C SER A 37 -34.42 28.79 -71.40
N GLU A 38 -34.68 30.01 -70.92
CA GLU A 38 -33.68 30.87 -70.30
C GLU A 38 -33.41 30.43 -68.86
N SER A 39 -32.21 30.73 -68.35
CA SER A 39 -31.86 30.43 -66.97
C SER A 39 -32.65 31.30 -66.00
N THR A 40 -33.24 30.70 -64.97
CA THR A 40 -33.92 31.42 -63.89
C THR A 40 -33.01 32.46 -63.23
N SER A 41 -33.51 33.67 -63.05
CA SER A 41 -32.86 34.76 -62.34
C SER A 41 -33.02 34.62 -60.82
N TYR A 42 -32.13 35.24 -60.05
CA TYR A 42 -32.16 35.22 -58.59
C TYR A 42 -33.42 35.89 -57.99
N ASN A 43 -34.04 36.81 -58.75
CA ASN A 43 -35.30 37.48 -58.38
C ASN A 43 -36.55 36.68 -58.79
N ASP A 44 -36.41 35.57 -59.51
CA ASP A 44 -37.57 34.80 -59.97
C ASP A 44 -38.25 34.13 -58.78
N THR A 45 -39.57 34.23 -58.73
CA THR A 45 -40.41 33.61 -57.69
C THR A 45 -41.01 32.30 -58.20
N LEU A 46 -41.06 31.28 -57.35
CA LEU A 46 -41.76 30.03 -57.72
C LEU A 46 -43.26 30.30 -57.92
N VAL A 47 -43.84 29.68 -58.93
CA VAL A 47 -45.28 29.74 -59.22
C VAL A 47 -45.97 28.52 -58.62
N ALA A 48 -46.99 28.73 -57.79
CA ALA A 48 -47.81 27.67 -57.23
C ALA A 48 -49.16 27.56 -57.94
N LEU A 49 -49.68 26.34 -58.06
CA LEU A 49 -51.05 26.10 -58.52
C LEU A 49 -52.01 26.24 -57.33
N HIS A 50 -52.80 27.31 -57.30
CA HIS A 50 -53.79 27.56 -56.27
C HIS A 50 -55.19 27.20 -56.76
N ASN A 51 -55.91 26.35 -56.02
CA ASN A 51 -57.32 26.07 -56.32
C ASN A 51 -58.23 27.06 -55.58
N SER A 52 -58.97 27.86 -56.33
CA SER A 52 -59.94 28.82 -55.82
C SER A 52 -61.32 28.51 -56.41
N TYR A 53 -62.28 28.15 -55.56
CA TYR A 53 -63.67 27.84 -55.92
C TYR A 53 -63.81 26.86 -57.11
N GLY A 54 -63.03 25.78 -57.10
CA GLY A 54 -63.06 24.73 -58.13
C GLY A 54 -62.32 25.07 -59.43
N LYS A 55 -61.68 26.25 -59.52
CA LYS A 55 -60.79 26.63 -60.63
C LYS A 55 -59.34 26.65 -60.14
N SER A 56 -58.43 26.08 -60.91
CA SER A 56 -57.01 26.14 -60.62
C SER A 56 -56.36 27.32 -61.35
N VAL A 57 -55.70 28.20 -60.60
CA VAL A 57 -55.06 29.43 -61.08
C VAL A 57 -53.60 29.41 -60.66
N LEU A 58 -52.70 29.90 -61.52
CA LEU A 58 -51.29 30.07 -61.18
C LEU A 58 -51.10 31.36 -60.37
N VAL A 59 -50.40 31.25 -59.25
CA VAL A 59 -50.14 32.37 -58.33
C VAL A 59 -48.65 32.39 -57.98
N ASN A 60 -48.02 33.56 -58.10
CA ASN A 60 -46.63 33.74 -57.69
C ASN A 60 -46.53 33.61 -56.17
N THR A 61 -45.62 32.76 -55.70
CA THR A 61 -45.32 32.63 -54.27
C THR A 61 -44.38 33.75 -53.82
N SER A 62 -44.24 33.91 -52.50
CA SER A 62 -43.25 34.80 -51.91
C SER A 62 -41.85 34.18 -51.80
N LEU A 63 -41.61 33.00 -52.40
CA LEU A 63 -40.34 32.27 -52.30
C LEU A 63 -39.52 32.47 -53.57
N SER A 64 -38.32 33.04 -53.44
CA SER A 64 -37.40 33.27 -54.57
C SER A 64 -36.47 32.07 -54.85
N VAL A 65 -35.90 32.05 -56.05
CA VAL A 65 -34.84 31.09 -56.42
C VAL A 65 -33.59 31.26 -55.54
N ASP A 66 -33.23 32.49 -55.16
CA ASP A 66 -32.12 32.78 -54.24
C ASP A 66 -32.35 32.22 -52.82
N GLU A 67 -33.57 32.31 -52.29
CA GLU A 67 -33.93 31.70 -51.00
C GLU A 67 -33.87 30.16 -51.06
N LEU A 68 -34.30 29.57 -52.18
CA LEU A 68 -34.20 28.12 -52.41
C LEU A 68 -32.74 27.66 -52.56
N GLU A 69 -31.89 28.44 -53.24
CA GLU A 69 -30.45 28.17 -53.37
C GLU A 69 -29.74 28.28 -52.01
N LYS A 70 -30.06 29.30 -51.21
CA LYS A 70 -29.59 29.44 -49.82
C LYS A 70 -30.00 28.25 -48.96
N LEU A 71 -31.26 27.83 -49.03
CA LEU A 71 -31.75 26.64 -48.32
C LEU A 71 -31.00 25.37 -48.76
N GLN A 72 -30.74 25.21 -50.06
CA GLN A 72 -29.95 24.09 -50.58
C GLN A 72 -28.49 24.14 -50.10
N GLY A 73 -27.89 25.33 -50.04
CA GLY A 73 -26.55 25.56 -49.48
C GLY A 73 -26.48 25.18 -48.00
N THR A 74 -27.43 25.64 -47.19
CA THR A 74 -27.56 25.26 -45.77
C THR A 74 -27.76 23.75 -45.60
N ALA A 75 -28.62 23.12 -46.40
CA ALA A 75 -28.81 21.67 -46.36
C ALA A 75 -27.53 20.88 -46.68
N LYS A 76 -26.73 21.36 -47.66
CA LYS A 76 -25.41 20.78 -47.99
C LYS A 76 -24.39 20.97 -46.85
N SER A 77 -24.35 22.15 -46.21
CA SER A 77 -23.49 22.41 -45.04
C SER A 77 -23.83 21.48 -43.88
N ASN A 78 -25.12 21.42 -43.52
CA ASN A 78 -25.62 20.57 -42.44
C ASN A 78 -25.29 19.08 -42.69
N ALA A 79 -25.38 18.60 -43.94
CA ALA A 79 -25.01 17.23 -44.29
C ALA A 79 -23.51 16.95 -44.05
N ALA A 80 -22.62 17.88 -44.46
CA ALA A 80 -21.18 17.76 -44.21
C ALA A 80 -20.85 17.82 -42.71
N GLU A 81 -21.46 18.74 -41.97
CA GLU A 81 -21.32 18.86 -40.51
C GLU A 81 -21.75 17.57 -39.80
N ILE A 82 -22.91 17.00 -40.17
CA ILE A 82 -23.40 15.71 -39.65
C ILE A 82 -22.37 14.59 -39.86
N ASP A 83 -21.71 14.51 -41.01
CA ASP A 83 -20.70 13.49 -41.26
C ASP A 83 -19.40 13.73 -40.45
N THR A 84 -18.99 14.98 -40.22
CA THR A 84 -17.89 15.27 -39.29
C THR A 84 -18.24 14.93 -37.83
N LEU A 85 -19.48 15.15 -37.41
CA LEU A 85 -19.99 14.79 -36.09
C LEU A 85 -20.04 13.27 -35.92
N LYS A 86 -20.55 12.51 -36.91
CA LYS A 86 -20.50 11.03 -36.91
C LYS A 86 -19.07 10.51 -36.74
N LYS A 87 -18.10 11.07 -37.47
CA LYS A 87 -16.68 10.71 -37.34
C LYS A 87 -16.16 10.99 -35.93
N THR A 88 -16.49 12.15 -35.37
CA THR A 88 -16.08 12.56 -34.01
C THR A 88 -16.67 11.64 -32.94
N VAL A 89 -17.97 11.33 -33.02
CA VAL A 89 -18.65 10.41 -32.10
C VAL A 89 -18.09 9.00 -32.21
N SER A 90 -17.74 8.53 -33.42
CA SER A 90 -17.11 7.23 -33.63
C SER A 90 -15.73 7.15 -32.98
N GLU A 91 -14.94 8.22 -33.07
CA GLU A 91 -13.62 8.30 -32.46
C GLU A 91 -13.71 8.42 -30.92
N GLN A 92 -14.64 9.23 -30.40
CA GLN A 92 -14.94 9.29 -28.96
C GLN A 92 -15.38 7.92 -28.42
N THR A 93 -16.20 7.17 -29.17
CA THR A 93 -16.62 5.81 -28.78
C THR A 93 -15.42 4.86 -28.67
N ARG A 94 -14.46 4.94 -29.60
CA ARG A 94 -13.20 4.18 -29.53
C ARG A 94 -12.35 4.57 -28.33
N LEU A 95 -12.15 5.86 -28.10
CA LEU A 95 -11.37 6.37 -26.97
C LEU A 95 -11.99 5.97 -25.61
N ILE A 96 -13.32 5.99 -25.50
CA ILE A 96 -14.04 5.52 -24.30
C ILE A 96 -13.84 4.01 -24.12
N GLU A 97 -13.93 3.21 -25.18
CA GLU A 97 -13.69 1.77 -25.11
C GLU A 97 -12.24 1.44 -24.71
N GLU A 98 -11.26 2.16 -25.26
CA GLU A 98 -9.85 2.00 -24.92
C GLU A 98 -9.55 2.41 -23.47
N LEU A 99 -10.08 3.56 -23.01
CA LEU A 99 -10.01 3.98 -21.61
C LEU A 99 -10.65 2.95 -20.67
N ARG A 100 -11.81 2.40 -21.05
CA ARG A 100 -12.49 1.34 -20.28
C ARG A 100 -11.68 0.06 -20.23
N ARG A 101 -11.07 -0.34 -21.36
CA ARG A 101 -10.19 -1.51 -21.44
C ARG A 101 -8.96 -1.36 -20.56
N ASN A 102 -8.29 -0.22 -20.63
CA ASN A 102 -7.10 0.10 -19.84
C ASN A 102 -7.43 0.19 -18.34
N THR A 103 -8.54 0.84 -17.97
CA THR A 103 -8.99 0.92 -16.57
C THR A 103 -9.40 -0.45 -16.01
N GLY A 104 -10.09 -1.26 -16.82
CA GLY A 104 -10.52 -2.61 -16.44
C GLY A 104 -9.35 -3.57 -16.21
N THR A 105 -8.31 -3.53 -17.05
CA THR A 105 -7.11 -4.36 -16.84
C THR A 105 -6.28 -3.87 -15.65
N SER A 106 -6.16 -2.56 -15.43
CA SER A 106 -5.46 -2.01 -14.26
C SER A 106 -6.14 -2.37 -12.94
N THR A 107 -7.48 -2.29 -12.85
CA THR A 107 -8.20 -2.59 -11.59
C THR A 107 -8.06 -4.05 -11.15
N GLY A 108 -8.02 -5.01 -12.09
CA GLY A 108 -7.81 -6.42 -11.78
C GLY A 108 -6.42 -6.72 -11.21
N SER A 109 -5.36 -6.25 -11.88
CA SER A 109 -3.98 -6.47 -11.44
C SER A 109 -3.70 -5.77 -10.10
N SER A 110 -4.03 -4.47 -9.99
CA SER A 110 -3.76 -3.71 -8.77
C SER A 110 -4.58 -4.19 -7.58
N SER A 111 -5.79 -4.73 -7.75
CA SER A 111 -6.56 -5.35 -6.66
C SER A 111 -5.85 -6.59 -6.08
N ASN A 112 -5.25 -7.43 -6.94
CA ASN A 112 -4.48 -8.60 -6.51
C ASN A 112 -3.17 -8.19 -5.82
N GLU A 113 -2.46 -7.19 -6.36
CA GLU A 113 -1.26 -6.63 -5.75
C GLU A 113 -1.54 -6.03 -4.37
N ILE A 114 -2.60 -5.22 -4.23
CA ILE A 114 -3.04 -4.65 -2.95
C ILE A 114 -3.43 -5.76 -1.96
N SER A 115 -4.11 -6.81 -2.41
CA SER A 115 -4.50 -7.94 -1.56
C SER A 115 -3.29 -8.71 -1.04
N ASN A 116 -2.30 -8.95 -1.90
CA ASN A 116 -1.03 -9.58 -1.53
C ASN A 116 -0.22 -8.70 -0.56
N LEU A 117 -0.06 -7.40 -0.86
CA LEU A 117 0.62 -6.45 0.01
C LEU A 117 -0.04 -6.36 1.38
N LYS A 118 -1.38 -6.30 1.45
CA LYS A 118 -2.14 -6.30 2.70
C LYS A 118 -1.85 -7.55 3.53
N ARG A 119 -1.83 -8.72 2.88
CA ARG A 119 -1.48 -9.99 3.54
C ARG A 119 -0.04 -9.98 4.08
N THR A 120 0.94 -9.52 3.29
CA THR A 120 2.33 -9.40 3.75
C THR A 120 2.48 -8.44 4.93
N VAL A 121 1.79 -7.29 4.92
CA VAL A 121 1.76 -6.35 6.06
C VAL A 121 1.13 -6.99 7.29
N GLU A 122 0.03 -7.74 7.13
CA GLU A 122 -0.60 -8.47 8.23
C GLU A 122 0.28 -9.61 8.77
N GLU A 123 1.12 -10.24 7.96
CA GLU A 123 2.10 -11.25 8.39
C GLU A 123 3.26 -10.58 9.15
N GLN A 124 3.84 -9.50 8.59
CA GLN A 124 4.91 -8.72 9.25
C GLN A 124 4.50 -8.11 10.60
N ASP A 125 3.26 -7.65 10.75
CA ASP A 125 2.73 -7.16 12.04
C ASP A 125 2.68 -8.27 13.11
N LYS A 126 2.34 -9.51 12.72
CA LYS A 126 2.36 -10.67 13.64
C LYS A 126 3.80 -11.00 14.05
N ASP A 127 4.73 -11.00 13.11
CA ASP A 127 6.14 -11.29 13.37
C ASP A 127 6.79 -10.24 14.27
N LEU A 128 6.52 -8.94 14.03
CA LEU A 128 6.98 -7.84 14.88
C LEU A 128 6.41 -7.96 16.32
N LYS A 129 5.14 -8.35 16.46
CA LYS A 129 4.52 -8.63 17.77
C LYS A 129 5.12 -9.86 18.46
N GLY A 130 5.54 -10.87 17.70
CA GLY A 130 6.28 -12.03 18.21
C GLY A 130 7.66 -11.63 18.73
N LEU A 131 8.44 -10.91 17.92
CA LEU A 131 9.78 -10.44 18.27
C LEU A 131 9.77 -9.49 19.47
N ALA A 132 8.78 -8.58 19.54
CA ALA A 132 8.60 -7.69 20.69
C ALA A 132 8.36 -8.44 22.01
N LYS A 133 7.59 -9.53 21.98
CA LYS A 133 7.40 -10.40 23.16
C LYS A 133 8.69 -11.10 23.56
N GLN A 134 9.43 -11.66 22.61
CA GLN A 134 10.73 -12.31 22.86
C GLN A 134 11.75 -11.31 23.43
N MET A 135 11.76 -10.07 22.93
CA MET A 135 12.64 -9.00 23.43
C MET A 135 12.33 -8.65 24.90
N GLU A 136 11.05 -8.50 25.26
CA GLU A 136 10.64 -8.24 26.64
C GLU A 136 10.88 -9.43 27.57
N GLU A 137 10.71 -10.66 27.09
CA GLU A 137 11.06 -11.88 27.85
C GLU A 137 12.57 -11.97 28.10
N PHE A 138 13.40 -11.73 27.08
CA PHE A 138 14.86 -11.70 27.20
C PHE A 138 15.34 -10.62 28.19
N LYS A 139 14.75 -9.42 28.11
CA LYS A 139 15.03 -8.29 29.01
C LYS A 139 14.61 -8.57 30.45
N ARG A 140 13.47 -9.23 30.67
CA ARG A 140 13.06 -9.72 32.00
C ARG A 140 14.03 -10.77 32.54
N ASN A 141 14.44 -11.72 31.70
CA ASN A 141 15.31 -12.81 32.13
C ASN A 141 16.73 -12.31 32.49
N THR A 142 17.29 -11.38 31.70
CA THR A 142 18.57 -10.71 32.01
C THR A 142 18.49 -9.79 33.24
N GLY A 143 17.38 -9.09 33.44
CA GLY A 143 17.13 -8.32 34.67
C GLY A 143 17.05 -9.18 35.93
N SER A 144 16.28 -10.28 35.89
CA SER A 144 16.14 -11.19 37.03
C SER A 144 17.45 -11.91 37.37
N SER A 145 18.12 -12.50 36.37
CA SER A 145 19.37 -13.26 36.59
C SER A 145 20.52 -12.42 37.14
N SER A 146 20.64 -11.15 36.73
CA SER A 146 21.63 -10.23 37.30
C SER A 146 21.33 -9.86 38.76
N SER A 147 20.05 -9.71 39.13
CA SER A 147 19.67 -9.43 40.53
C SER A 147 19.94 -10.61 41.48
N SER A 148 19.59 -11.83 41.10
CA SER A 148 19.83 -13.03 41.91
C SER A 148 21.33 -13.28 42.10
N SER A 149 22.09 -13.31 41.01
CA SER A 149 23.54 -13.55 41.07
C SER A 149 24.30 -12.47 41.87
N SER A 150 23.89 -11.20 41.77
CA SER A 150 24.45 -10.13 42.60
C SER A 150 24.20 -10.34 44.10
N SER A 151 23.03 -10.87 44.48
CA SER A 151 22.71 -11.19 45.87
C SER A 151 23.50 -12.39 46.40
N GLU A 152 23.65 -13.45 45.59
CA GLU A 152 24.43 -14.65 45.92
C GLU A 152 25.92 -14.31 46.09
N VAL A 153 26.51 -13.55 45.16
CA VAL A 153 27.89 -13.07 45.25
C VAL A 153 28.11 -12.19 46.48
N SER A 154 27.13 -11.34 46.83
CA SER A 154 27.20 -10.50 48.03
C SER A 154 27.14 -11.31 49.33
N ASN A 155 26.42 -12.43 49.34
CA ASN A 155 26.33 -13.32 50.49
C ASN A 155 27.58 -14.20 50.63
N LEU A 156 28.05 -14.81 49.54
CA LEU A 156 29.31 -15.55 49.49
C LEU A 156 30.50 -14.67 49.92
N LYS A 157 30.54 -13.40 49.49
CA LYS A 157 31.59 -12.46 49.90
C LYS A 157 31.56 -12.15 51.41
N ARG A 158 30.37 -12.10 52.03
CA ARG A 158 30.24 -11.97 53.50
C ARG A 158 30.75 -13.22 54.20
N GLU A 159 30.26 -14.38 53.80
CA GLU A 159 30.62 -15.66 54.42
C GLU A 159 32.13 -15.96 54.33
N VAL A 160 32.77 -15.68 53.18
CA VAL A 160 34.23 -15.75 53.03
C VAL A 160 34.96 -14.75 53.95
N SER A 161 34.42 -13.55 54.14
CA SER A 161 35.01 -12.56 55.07
C SER A 161 34.86 -12.96 56.53
N ASP A 162 33.75 -13.62 56.90
CA ASP A 162 33.52 -14.11 58.26
C ASP A 162 34.45 -15.31 58.54
N GLN A 163 34.59 -16.24 57.58
CA GLN A 163 35.55 -17.35 57.64
C GLN A 163 37.01 -16.87 57.75
N ASP A 164 37.42 -15.85 57.00
CA ASP A 164 38.76 -15.25 57.11
C ASP A 164 39.01 -14.63 58.50
N ASN A 165 38.00 -13.98 59.10
CA ASN A 165 38.09 -13.48 60.46
C ASN A 165 38.20 -14.60 61.51
N ASP A 166 37.47 -15.69 61.34
CA ASP A 166 37.53 -16.85 62.26
C ASP A 166 38.83 -17.65 62.11
N LEU A 167 39.37 -17.78 60.89
CA LEU A 167 40.71 -18.33 60.65
C LEU A 167 41.79 -17.49 61.33
N LYS A 168 41.70 -16.15 61.32
CA LYS A 168 42.63 -15.27 62.06
C LYS A 168 42.54 -15.47 63.58
N LYS A 169 41.34 -15.62 64.14
CA LYS A 169 41.15 -15.94 65.56
C LYS A 169 41.79 -17.30 65.90
N LEU A 170 41.49 -18.34 65.13
CA LEU A 170 42.08 -19.68 65.31
C LEU A 170 43.61 -19.65 65.21
N ALA A 171 44.17 -18.92 64.25
CA ALA A 171 45.61 -18.75 64.11
C ALA A 171 46.25 -18.08 65.35
N SER A 172 45.62 -17.03 65.91
CA SER A 172 46.09 -16.41 67.16
C SER A 172 46.03 -17.38 68.35
N GLN A 173 44.93 -18.12 68.51
CA GLN A 173 44.79 -19.12 69.57
C GLN A 173 45.83 -20.24 69.48
N VAL A 174 46.18 -20.69 68.27
CA VAL A 174 47.24 -21.69 68.05
C VAL A 174 48.61 -21.16 68.43
N GLU A 175 48.93 -19.90 68.10
CA GLU A 175 50.21 -19.29 68.48
C GLU A 175 50.29 -19.04 70.00
N ASP A 176 49.20 -18.62 70.65
CA ASP A 176 49.12 -18.49 72.11
C ASP A 176 49.26 -19.84 72.83
N LEU A 177 48.61 -20.89 72.33
CA LEU A 177 48.76 -22.26 72.86
C LEU A 177 50.20 -22.75 72.71
N LYS A 178 50.82 -22.55 71.54
CA LYS A 178 52.22 -22.91 71.27
C LYS A 178 53.20 -22.16 72.18
N ARG A 179 52.95 -20.87 72.42
CA ARG A 179 53.72 -20.05 73.38
C ARG A 179 53.58 -20.57 74.81
N SER A 180 52.35 -20.81 75.26
CA SER A 180 52.10 -21.32 76.63
C SER A 180 52.70 -22.71 76.87
N ALA A 181 52.65 -23.61 75.88
CA ALA A 181 53.28 -24.93 75.95
C ALA A 181 54.83 -24.86 75.94
N GLY A 182 55.41 -23.94 75.17
CA GLY A 182 56.84 -23.64 75.22
C GLY A 182 57.27 -23.10 76.60
N SER A 183 56.49 -22.18 77.16
CA SER A 183 56.74 -21.62 78.49
C SER A 183 56.62 -22.67 79.59
N SER A 184 55.52 -23.45 79.63
CA SER A 184 55.29 -24.45 80.67
C SER A 184 56.35 -25.56 80.67
N SER A 185 56.76 -26.04 79.50
CA SER A 185 57.86 -27.02 79.39
C SER A 185 59.19 -26.46 79.88
N SER A 186 59.48 -25.16 79.64
CA SER A 186 60.69 -24.53 80.16
C SER A 186 60.69 -24.41 81.70
N SER A 187 59.56 -24.00 82.31
CA SER A 187 59.43 -23.92 83.77
C SER A 187 59.51 -25.29 84.43
N SER A 188 58.79 -26.29 83.91
CA SER A 188 58.87 -27.67 84.43
C SER A 188 60.27 -28.26 84.31
N SER A 189 61.03 -27.88 83.27
CA SER A 189 62.43 -28.30 83.09
C SER A 189 63.37 -27.66 84.12
N SER A 190 63.20 -26.37 84.43
CA SER A 190 63.97 -25.71 85.50
C SER A 190 63.62 -26.28 86.88
N ASP A 191 62.33 -26.51 87.16
CA ASP A 191 61.89 -27.04 88.45
C ASP A 191 62.41 -28.47 88.67
N LEU A 192 62.34 -29.32 87.64
CA LEU A 192 62.93 -30.67 87.66
C LEU A 192 64.46 -30.63 87.87
N SER A 193 65.13 -29.66 87.25
CA SER A 193 66.59 -29.48 87.39
C SER A 193 66.99 -29.02 88.80
N ASN A 194 66.17 -28.16 89.42
CA ASN A 194 66.36 -27.72 90.80
C ASN A 194 66.11 -28.87 91.78
N LEU A 195 64.99 -29.59 91.62
CA LEU A 195 64.65 -30.74 92.47
C LEU A 195 65.71 -31.85 92.36
N LYS A 196 66.28 -32.08 91.16
CA LYS A 196 67.37 -33.05 90.96
C LYS A 196 68.67 -32.64 91.68
N ARG A 197 68.97 -31.34 91.78
CA ARG A 197 70.10 -30.84 92.60
C ARG A 197 69.83 -31.08 94.09
N GLU A 198 68.66 -30.67 94.57
CA GLU A 198 68.27 -30.82 95.97
C GLU A 198 68.29 -32.30 96.42
N VAL A 199 67.76 -33.22 95.62
CA VAL A 199 67.85 -34.67 95.86
C VAL A 199 69.31 -35.14 95.89
N SER A 200 70.16 -34.65 95.00
CA SER A 200 71.59 -35.01 94.99
C SER A 200 72.34 -34.45 96.20
N ASP A 201 71.99 -33.26 96.68
CA ASP A 201 72.59 -32.65 97.87
C ASP A 201 72.13 -33.39 99.14
N GLN A 202 70.86 -33.79 99.22
CA GLN A 202 70.31 -34.63 100.28
C GLN A 202 70.95 -36.04 100.31
N ASP A 203 71.20 -36.66 99.16
CA ASP A 203 71.87 -37.96 99.06
C ASP A 203 73.31 -37.89 99.61
N ASN A 204 74.06 -36.86 99.23
CA ASN A 204 75.38 -36.58 99.78
C ASN A 204 75.34 -36.34 101.32
N GLN A 205 74.33 -35.63 101.82
CA GLN A 205 74.15 -35.42 103.26
C GLN A 205 73.82 -36.73 104.01
N LEU A 206 72.95 -37.57 103.44
CA LEU A 206 72.63 -38.90 104.00
C LEU A 206 73.87 -39.79 104.07
N ASP A 207 74.72 -39.77 103.04
CA ASP A 207 75.97 -40.54 103.01
C ASP A 207 76.98 -40.06 104.06
N GLN A 208 77.05 -38.74 104.32
CA GLN A 208 77.84 -38.18 105.42
C GLN A 208 77.28 -38.57 106.79
N LEU A 209 75.97 -38.41 107.00
CA LEU A 209 75.26 -38.83 108.22
C LEU A 209 75.51 -40.32 108.50
N LYS A 210 75.35 -41.19 107.49
CA LYS A 210 75.59 -42.63 107.61
C LYS A 210 77.02 -42.95 108.05
N ARG A 211 78.03 -42.29 107.47
CA ARG A 211 79.44 -42.42 107.90
C ARG A 211 79.63 -42.00 109.35
N THR A 212 79.10 -40.84 109.76
CA THR A 212 79.22 -40.38 111.16
C THR A 212 78.51 -41.33 112.15
N VAL A 213 77.37 -41.90 111.78
CA VAL A 213 76.65 -42.91 112.57
C VAL A 213 77.45 -44.22 112.64
N GLU A 214 78.09 -44.66 111.56
CA GLU A 214 79.01 -45.80 111.60
C GLU A 214 80.21 -45.54 112.52
N ASP A 215 80.84 -44.37 112.45
CA ASP A 215 81.99 -44.01 113.29
C ASP A 215 81.60 -43.88 114.78
N LEU A 216 80.42 -43.33 115.08
CA LEU A 216 79.83 -43.31 116.42
C LEU A 216 79.54 -44.74 116.91
N SER A 217 78.97 -45.60 116.06
CA SER A 217 78.70 -47.01 116.37
C SER A 217 79.98 -47.81 116.65
N ARG A 218 81.09 -47.50 115.95
CA ARG A 218 82.44 -48.04 116.22
C ARG A 218 83.04 -47.53 117.53
N LYS A 219 82.66 -46.34 118.01
CA LYS A 219 83.11 -45.74 119.29
C LYS A 219 82.30 -46.16 120.51
N VAL A 220 81.10 -46.70 120.33
CA VAL A 220 80.16 -47.12 121.39
C VAL A 220 80.27 -48.63 121.69
N LYS A 221 81.21 -49.33 121.03
CA LYS A 221 81.62 -50.71 121.32
C LYS A 221 83.04 -50.75 121.86
#